data_AF-A0A1Q4VDM6-F1
#
_entry.id   AF-A0A1Q4VDM6-F1
#
_cell.length_a   1.000
_cell.length_b   1.000
_cell.length_c   1.000
_cell.angle_alpha   90.00
_cell.angle_beta   90.00
_cell.angle_gamma   90.00
#
_symmetry.space_group_name_H-M   'P 1'
#
loop_
_entity.id
_entity.type
_entity.pdbx_description
1 polymer ?
#
loop_
_entity_poly.entity_id
_entity_poly.type
_entity_poly.pdbx_seq_one_letter_code
_entity_poly.pdbx_strand_id
1 'polypeptide(L)'
;MSVPPDAAHEPPESSGSPEEHLVRLLGRALNSFELPDETIRRLDRALAHDSSLHSAHHSRGLHRETYRHTWLLADGSALTLWELVHNTSPGGRGRLLHEVYTGEEDLRTATARLPLPTVTPDFELPVLIQLPPMPRPRHSYMPDDSADHARRLLRRAENTDAPGADMAQLLREACAHQITQAFGRPLPSGEGAATFAFSLYEHAFLLGDGREVSLWEVEHTATPDGRHMCEVYVSEAAAREAMERRASRAPGA
;
A
#
# COMPACT_ATOMS: atom_id res chain seq x y z
N MET A 1 45.00 9.86 1.34
CA MET A 1 44.30 10.53 0.21
C MET A 1 42.88 10.75 0.65
N SER A 2 42.59 11.94 1.16
CA SER A 2 41.31 12.28 1.80
C SER A 2 40.31 12.73 0.74
N VAL A 3 39.13 12.11 0.75
CA VAL A 3 37.96 12.50 -0.04
C VAL A 3 37.38 13.77 0.60
N PRO A 4 37.13 14.86 -0.14
CA PRO A 4 36.44 16.01 0.43
C PRO A 4 34.96 15.66 0.66
N PRO A 5 34.38 15.96 1.83
CA PRO A 5 32.95 15.87 2.05
C PRO A 5 32.33 17.24 1.75
N ASP A 6 31.55 17.38 0.68
CA ASP A 6 30.48 18.38 0.66
C ASP A 6 29.51 18.14 -0.50
N ALA A 7 28.46 17.39 -0.21
CA ALA A 7 27.15 17.65 -0.78
C ALA A 7 26.19 17.62 0.40
N ALA A 8 26.40 18.56 1.33
CA ALA A 8 25.42 18.84 2.36
C ALA A 8 24.09 19.06 1.64
N HIS A 9 23.15 18.14 1.88
CA HIS A 9 21.76 18.34 1.57
C HIS A 9 21.34 19.61 2.32
N GLU A 10 21.17 20.72 1.59
CA GLU A 10 20.65 21.94 2.18
C GLU A 10 19.33 21.60 2.86
N PRO A 11 19.19 21.85 4.17
CA PRO A 11 17.90 21.67 4.85
C PRO A 11 16.87 22.57 4.18
N PRO A 12 15.57 22.22 4.18
CA PRO A 12 14.54 23.08 3.60
C PRO A 12 14.62 24.45 4.29
N GLU A 13 15.08 25.45 3.54
CA GLU A 13 15.16 26.82 4.04
C GLU A 13 13.80 27.23 4.56
N SER A 14 13.80 27.88 5.73
CA SER A 14 12.60 28.37 6.39
C SER A 14 11.67 29.04 5.38
N SER A 15 10.41 28.63 5.37
CA SER A 15 9.35 29.14 4.49
C SER A 15 9.22 30.65 4.63
N GLY A 16 9.96 31.39 3.80
CA GLY A 16 9.83 32.83 3.63
C GLY A 16 8.41 33.19 3.16
N SER A 17 8.11 34.48 3.07
CA SER A 17 6.78 34.86 2.59
C SER A 17 6.54 34.33 1.16
N PRO A 18 5.28 34.09 0.74
CA PRO A 18 4.96 33.70 -0.64
C PRO A 18 5.56 34.66 -1.68
N GLU A 19 5.59 35.96 -1.36
CA GLU A 19 6.19 37.03 -2.17
C GLU A 19 7.72 36.89 -2.27
N GLU A 20 8.40 36.67 -1.14
CA GLU A 20 9.85 36.45 -1.12
C GLU A 20 10.24 35.21 -1.93
N HIS A 21 9.45 34.14 -1.83
CA HIS A 21 9.67 32.93 -2.62
C HIS A 21 9.49 33.19 -4.11
N LEU A 22 8.45 33.94 -4.49
CA LEU A 22 8.24 34.35 -5.88
C LEU A 22 9.40 35.19 -6.41
N VAL A 23 9.86 36.19 -5.66
CA VAL A 23 11.00 37.04 -6.03
C VAL A 23 12.27 36.21 -6.24
N ARG A 24 12.56 35.26 -5.33
CA ARG A 24 13.72 34.36 -5.48
C ARG A 24 13.61 33.48 -6.73
N LEU A 25 12.42 32.94 -6.99
CA LEU A 25 12.18 32.08 -8.15
C LEU A 25 12.35 32.85 -9.47
N LEU A 26 11.73 34.04 -9.58
CA LEU A 26 11.82 34.88 -10.77
C LEU A 26 13.22 35.46 -10.99
N GLY A 27 13.93 35.80 -9.90
CA GLY A 27 15.26 36.39 -9.97
C GLY A 27 16.35 35.43 -10.47
N ARG A 28 16.17 34.12 -10.29
CA ARG A 28 17.11 33.10 -10.79
C ARG A 28 16.71 32.50 -12.13
N ALA A 29 15.43 32.52 -12.48
CA ALA A 29 14.91 31.92 -13.70
C ALA A 29 15.34 32.70 -14.95
N LEU A 30 15.89 31.99 -15.94
CA LEU A 30 16.37 32.55 -17.20
C LEU A 30 15.22 33.09 -18.07
N ASN A 31 14.03 32.53 -17.92
CA ASN A 31 12.85 32.83 -18.72
C ASN A 31 11.72 33.48 -17.88
N SER A 32 12.07 34.15 -16.77
CA SER A 32 11.08 34.83 -15.92
C SER A 32 10.24 35.86 -16.68
N PHE A 33 10.79 36.46 -17.75
CA PHE A 33 10.10 37.41 -18.63
C PHE A 33 9.03 36.77 -19.54
N GLU A 34 9.00 35.44 -19.67
CA GLU A 34 8.01 34.74 -20.51
C GLU A 34 6.72 34.42 -19.75
N LEU A 35 6.71 34.61 -18.42
CA LEU A 35 5.52 34.37 -17.60
C LEU A 35 4.47 35.46 -17.84
N PRO A 36 3.19 35.09 -18.01
CA PRO A 36 2.13 36.09 -18.17
C PRO A 36 2.04 37.02 -16.96
N ASP A 37 1.94 38.34 -17.19
CA ASP A 37 1.82 39.34 -16.12
C ASP A 37 0.64 39.07 -15.18
N GLU A 38 -0.44 38.48 -15.71
CA GLU A 38 -1.60 38.09 -14.91
C GLU A 38 -1.27 36.99 -13.90
N THR A 39 -0.43 36.02 -14.29
CA THR A 39 0.07 34.98 -13.38
C THR A 39 0.87 35.63 -12.26
N ILE A 40 1.77 36.55 -12.58
CA ILE A 40 2.61 37.25 -11.59
C ILE A 40 1.74 38.04 -10.61
N ARG A 41 0.77 38.83 -11.10
CA ARG A 41 -0.17 39.59 -10.24
C ARG A 41 -0.99 38.72 -9.31
N ARG A 42 -1.38 37.52 -9.74
CA ARG A 42 -2.12 36.57 -8.89
C ARG A 42 -1.21 35.99 -7.81
N LEU A 43 0.01 35.61 -8.15
CA LEU A 43 0.99 35.05 -7.22
C LEU A 43 1.45 36.06 -6.16
N ASP A 44 1.54 37.35 -6.51
CA ASP A 44 1.85 38.44 -5.59
C ASP A 44 0.83 38.58 -4.45
N ARG A 45 -0.38 38.03 -4.62
CA ARG A 45 -1.47 38.05 -3.62
C ARG A 45 -1.71 36.68 -2.97
N ALA A 46 -0.76 35.76 -3.10
CA ALA A 46 -0.88 34.43 -2.54
C ALA A 46 -0.81 34.47 -1.00
N LEU A 47 -1.66 33.67 -0.35
CA LEU A 47 -1.73 33.55 1.11
C LEU A 47 -0.69 32.59 1.66
N ALA A 48 -0.33 31.56 0.89
CA ALA A 48 0.62 30.53 1.26
C ALA A 48 1.30 29.95 0.01
N HIS A 49 2.44 29.29 0.21
CA HIS A 49 3.14 28.55 -0.83
C HIS A 49 3.68 27.22 -0.29
N ASP A 50 3.82 26.24 -1.18
CA ASP A 50 4.49 24.96 -0.95
C ASP A 50 5.43 24.68 -2.13
N SER A 51 6.59 24.10 -1.84
CA SER A 51 7.59 23.75 -2.86
C SER A 51 8.04 22.31 -2.66
N SER A 52 7.89 21.51 -3.71
CA SER A 52 8.19 20.08 -3.68
C SER A 52 9.08 19.68 -4.84
N LEU A 53 10.07 18.83 -4.59
CA LEU A 53 10.84 18.18 -5.65
C LEU A 53 9.94 17.19 -6.38
N HIS A 54 9.83 17.34 -7.70
CA HIS A 54 9.01 16.45 -8.55
C HIS A 54 9.82 15.31 -9.15
N SER A 55 11.01 15.60 -9.67
CA SER A 55 11.94 14.58 -10.18
C SER A 55 13.38 15.09 -10.11
N ALA A 56 14.34 14.17 -9.93
CA ALA A 56 15.77 14.47 -9.92
C ALA A 56 16.53 13.41 -10.72
N HIS A 57 17.46 13.86 -11.54
CA HIS A 57 18.35 13.02 -12.33
C HIS A 57 19.78 13.56 -12.24
N HIS A 58 20.68 12.76 -11.66
CA HIS A 58 22.09 13.09 -11.57
C HIS A 58 22.92 12.00 -12.25
N SER A 59 23.78 12.35 -13.20
CA SER A 59 24.69 11.40 -13.86
C SER A 59 26.00 12.05 -14.27
N ARG A 60 27.14 11.47 -13.87
CA ARG A 60 28.50 11.93 -14.28
C ARG A 60 28.71 13.46 -14.19
N GLY A 61 28.23 14.09 -13.12
CA GLY A 61 28.32 15.55 -12.90
C GLY A 61 27.30 16.40 -13.65
N LEU A 62 26.38 15.77 -14.39
CA LEU A 62 25.18 16.39 -14.93
C LEU A 62 24.05 16.27 -13.91
N HIS A 63 23.32 17.35 -13.73
CA HIS A 63 22.20 17.48 -12.81
C HIS A 63 21.01 18.04 -13.58
N ARG A 64 19.85 17.40 -13.40
CA ARG A 64 18.56 17.89 -13.87
C ARG A 64 17.51 17.58 -12.81
N GLU A 65 16.95 18.61 -12.22
CA GLU A 65 15.91 18.53 -11.22
C GLU A 65 14.70 19.32 -11.68
N THR A 66 13.52 18.87 -11.28
CA THR A 66 12.27 19.57 -11.52
C THR A 66 11.55 19.77 -10.20
N TYR A 67 11.11 20.98 -9.93
CA TYR A 67 10.36 21.33 -8.73
C TYR A 67 8.96 21.80 -9.11
N ARG A 68 8.01 21.52 -8.22
CA ARG A 68 6.64 22.00 -8.30
C ARG A 68 6.41 22.97 -7.15
N HIS A 69 6.14 24.22 -7.50
CA HIS A 69 5.80 25.28 -6.56
C HIS A 69 4.31 25.57 -6.68
N THR A 70 3.58 25.48 -5.57
CA THR A 70 2.13 25.67 -5.53
C THR A 70 1.80 26.80 -4.56
N TRP A 71 0.99 27.76 -5.02
CA TRP A 71 0.52 28.88 -4.21
C TRP A 71 -0.98 28.77 -3.97
N LEU A 72 -1.40 29.08 -2.74
CA LEU A 72 -2.80 29.23 -2.37
C LEU A 72 -3.21 30.69 -2.55
N LEU A 73 -4.22 30.94 -3.38
CA LEU A 73 -4.72 32.28 -3.67
C LEU A 73 -5.87 32.67 -2.72
N ALA A 74 -6.16 33.96 -2.62
CA ALA A 74 -7.23 34.49 -1.77
C ALA A 74 -8.65 34.04 -2.19
N ASP A 75 -8.83 33.62 -3.45
CA ASP A 75 -10.08 33.04 -3.97
C ASP A 75 -10.24 31.55 -3.60
N GLY A 76 -9.28 30.97 -2.87
CA GLY A 76 -9.24 29.56 -2.49
C GLY A 76 -8.73 28.62 -3.58
N SER A 77 -8.37 29.14 -4.76
CA SER A 77 -7.76 28.35 -5.82
C SER A 77 -6.25 28.17 -5.61
N ALA A 78 -5.68 27.16 -6.27
CA ALA A 78 -4.25 26.92 -6.29
C ALA A 78 -3.66 27.25 -7.66
N LEU A 79 -2.48 27.87 -7.68
CA LEU A 79 -1.71 28.13 -8.89
C LEU A 79 -0.36 27.42 -8.78
N THR A 80 0.05 26.71 -9.83
CA THR A 80 1.32 25.96 -9.84
C THR A 80 2.28 26.55 -10.86
N LEU A 81 3.54 26.75 -10.45
CA LEU A 81 4.67 26.94 -11.36
C LEU A 81 5.62 25.75 -11.25
N TRP A 82 6.22 25.41 -12.38
CA TRP A 82 7.18 24.34 -12.52
C TRP A 82 8.57 24.91 -12.74
N GLU A 83 9.54 24.54 -11.92
CA GLU A 83 10.94 24.93 -12.09
C GLU A 83 11.75 23.75 -12.65
N LEU A 84 12.59 24.02 -13.65
CA LEU A 84 13.60 23.12 -14.19
C LEU A 84 14.98 23.66 -13.83
N VAL A 85 15.72 22.90 -13.02
CA VAL A 85 17.10 23.20 -12.63
C VAL A 85 18.04 22.25 -13.35
N HIS A 86 18.96 22.74 -14.16
CA HIS A 86 19.87 21.87 -14.91
C HIS A 86 21.24 22.48 -15.20
N ASN A 87 22.25 21.63 -15.39
CA ASN A 87 23.56 22.03 -15.93
C ASN A 87 23.89 21.31 -17.24
N THR A 88 22.87 20.75 -17.91
CA THR A 88 23.01 19.84 -19.06
C THR A 88 23.16 20.55 -20.41
N SER A 89 23.16 21.88 -20.43
CA SER A 89 23.25 22.64 -21.68
C SER A 89 24.65 22.52 -22.33
N PRO A 90 24.77 22.30 -23.65
CA PRO A 90 26.05 22.29 -24.37
C PRO A 90 26.73 23.67 -24.29
N GLY A 91 27.59 23.85 -23.28
CA GLY A 91 28.25 25.13 -22.96
C GLY A 91 28.21 25.51 -21.48
N GLY A 92 27.36 24.86 -20.68
CA GLY A 92 27.17 25.10 -19.25
C GLY A 92 27.98 24.18 -18.34
N ARG A 93 29.28 24.00 -18.58
CA ARG A 93 30.11 23.23 -17.64
C ARG A 93 30.25 24.00 -16.32
N GLY A 94 29.42 23.64 -15.34
CA GLY A 94 29.61 23.97 -13.92
C GLY A 94 28.62 24.96 -13.30
N ARG A 95 27.63 25.50 -14.03
CA ARG A 95 26.61 26.40 -13.45
C ARG A 95 25.20 25.83 -13.62
N LEU A 96 24.41 25.83 -12.55
CA LEU A 96 23.00 25.49 -12.58
C LEU A 96 22.21 26.61 -13.27
N LEU A 97 21.39 26.23 -14.24
CA LEU A 97 20.45 27.06 -14.96
C LEU A 97 19.06 26.77 -14.41
N HIS A 98 18.24 27.81 -14.26
CA HIS A 98 16.89 27.71 -13.73
C HIS A 98 15.91 28.21 -14.79
N GLU A 99 14.84 27.47 -15.04
CA GLU A 99 13.77 27.84 -15.96
C GLU A 99 12.43 27.57 -15.31
N VAL A 100 11.43 28.41 -15.55
CA VAL A 100 10.13 28.37 -14.88
C VAL A 100 9.00 28.36 -15.91
N TYR A 101 8.01 27.49 -15.69
CA TYR A 101 6.88 27.27 -16.59
C TYR A 101 5.57 27.29 -15.83
N THR A 102 4.51 27.78 -16.47
CA THR A 102 3.14 27.70 -15.92
C THR A 102 2.52 26.31 -16.11
N GLY A 103 2.93 25.58 -17.16
CA GLY A 103 2.39 24.29 -17.53
C GLY A 103 3.39 23.15 -17.39
N GLU A 104 2.89 21.98 -16.98
CA GLU A 104 3.70 20.76 -16.94
C GLU A 104 4.12 20.32 -18.36
N GLU A 105 3.30 20.58 -19.38
CA GLU A 105 3.61 20.23 -20.77
C GLU A 105 4.82 21.02 -21.33
N ASP A 106 4.91 22.31 -21.00
CA ASP A 106 6.05 23.15 -21.36
C ASP A 106 7.31 22.68 -20.63
N LEU A 107 7.20 22.33 -19.35
CA LEU A 107 8.28 21.72 -18.58
C LEU A 107 8.76 20.41 -19.23
N ARG A 108 7.84 19.53 -19.65
CA ARG A 108 8.19 18.27 -20.32
C ARG A 108 8.91 18.53 -21.64
N THR A 109 8.45 19.50 -22.43
CA THR A 109 9.10 19.92 -23.68
C THR A 109 10.52 20.47 -23.41
N ALA A 110 10.67 21.32 -22.40
CA ALA A 110 11.94 21.86 -21.95
C ALA A 110 12.90 20.79 -21.39
N THR A 111 12.35 19.75 -20.78
CA THR A 111 13.11 18.60 -20.27
C THR A 111 13.59 17.71 -21.42
N ALA A 112 12.77 17.51 -22.46
CA ALA A 112 13.08 16.64 -23.60
C ALA A 112 14.25 17.16 -24.46
N ARG A 113 14.44 18.49 -24.55
CA ARG A 113 15.60 19.10 -25.24
C ARG A 113 16.92 18.97 -24.47
N LEU A 114 16.88 18.50 -23.22
CA LEU A 114 18.06 18.30 -22.38
C LEU A 114 18.38 16.80 -22.34
N PRO A 115 19.13 16.29 -23.34
CA PRO A 115 19.53 14.89 -23.35
C PRO A 115 20.42 14.64 -22.14
N LEU A 116 19.89 13.95 -21.15
CA LEU A 116 20.74 13.26 -20.21
C LEU A 116 21.35 12.07 -20.95
N PRO A 117 22.64 11.76 -20.75
CA PRO A 117 23.18 10.52 -21.25
C PRO A 117 22.31 9.41 -20.68
N THR A 118 21.64 8.67 -21.56
CA THR A 118 21.01 7.42 -21.21
C THR A 118 22.10 6.64 -20.49
N VAL A 119 21.86 6.29 -19.23
CA VAL A 119 22.69 5.30 -18.57
C VAL A 119 22.46 4.04 -19.38
N THR A 120 23.28 3.81 -20.41
CA THR A 120 23.61 2.47 -20.82
C THR A 120 24.23 1.90 -19.57
N PRO A 121 23.58 0.95 -18.88
CA PRO A 121 24.19 0.38 -17.71
C PRO A 121 25.46 -0.33 -18.18
N ASP A 122 26.61 0.30 -17.95
CA ASP A 122 27.94 -0.34 -17.95
C ASP A 122 28.07 -1.28 -16.72
N PHE A 123 27.01 -1.36 -15.92
CA PHE A 123 26.80 -2.45 -14.99
C PHE A 123 26.11 -3.58 -15.75
N GLU A 124 26.81 -4.71 -15.90
CA GLU A 124 26.11 -5.99 -15.88
C GLU A 124 25.25 -5.96 -14.61
N LEU A 125 23.93 -5.85 -14.80
CA LEU A 125 22.98 -5.99 -13.69
C LEU A 125 23.37 -7.29 -12.98
N PRO A 126 23.76 -7.27 -11.69
CA PRO A 126 23.90 -8.52 -10.97
C PRO A 126 22.55 -9.20 -11.12
N VAL A 127 22.58 -10.37 -11.77
CA VAL A 127 21.48 -11.31 -12.02
C VAL A 127 20.13 -10.73 -11.61
N LEU A 128 19.24 -10.45 -12.57
CA LEU A 128 17.82 -10.24 -12.30
C LEU A 128 17.41 -11.25 -11.22
N ILE A 129 17.26 -10.77 -9.98
CA ILE A 129 16.88 -11.64 -8.88
C ILE A 129 15.47 -12.06 -9.26
N GLN A 130 15.35 -13.30 -9.74
CA GLN A 130 14.04 -13.92 -9.84
C GLN A 130 13.56 -14.03 -8.40
N LEU A 131 12.78 -13.03 -8.00
CA LEU A 131 11.99 -13.12 -6.78
C LEU A 131 11.16 -14.39 -6.94
N PRO A 132 11.20 -15.33 -5.97
CA PRO A 132 10.29 -16.45 -6.01
C PRO A 132 8.87 -15.89 -6.17
N PRO A 133 8.01 -16.52 -7.00
CA PRO A 133 6.66 -16.05 -7.18
C PRO A 133 6.00 -15.95 -5.81
N MET A 134 5.59 -14.73 -5.43
CA MET A 134 4.82 -14.52 -4.21
C MET A 134 3.60 -15.45 -4.29
N PRO A 135 3.37 -16.32 -3.29
CA PRO A 135 2.17 -17.12 -3.23
C PRO A 135 0.98 -16.18 -3.38
N ARG A 136 0.18 -16.37 -4.43
CA ARG A 136 -1.03 -15.57 -4.58
C ARG A 136 -1.96 -15.96 -3.44
N PRO A 137 -2.42 -14.98 -2.63
CA PRO A 137 -3.41 -15.27 -1.61
C PRO A 137 -4.63 -15.94 -2.26
N ARG A 138 -5.14 -17.02 -1.65
CA ARG A 138 -6.34 -17.72 -2.14
C ARG A 138 -7.59 -16.88 -1.95
N HIS A 139 -7.56 -15.97 -0.97
CA HIS A 139 -8.70 -15.14 -0.59
C HIS A 139 -8.37 -13.64 -0.75
N SER A 140 -9.43 -12.85 -0.94
CA SER A 140 -9.33 -11.40 -0.78
C SER A 140 -9.42 -11.10 0.72
N TYR A 141 -8.40 -10.47 1.27
CA TYR A 141 -8.33 -10.15 2.70
C TYR A 141 -8.55 -8.66 2.92
N MET A 142 -9.29 -8.31 3.97
CA MET A 142 -9.33 -6.96 4.49
C MET A 142 -8.46 -6.88 5.76
N PRO A 143 -7.57 -5.88 5.88
CA PRO A 143 -6.87 -5.61 7.14
C PRO A 143 -7.90 -5.31 8.23
N ASP A 144 -7.87 -6.07 9.32
CA ASP A 144 -8.82 -5.99 10.42
C ASP A 144 -8.20 -6.59 11.70
N ASP A 145 -8.92 -6.56 12.83
CA ASP A 145 -8.53 -7.12 14.14
C ASP A 145 -8.50 -8.67 14.15
N SER A 146 -7.71 -9.23 13.24
CA SER A 146 -7.66 -10.64 12.88
C SER A 146 -7.11 -11.51 14.01
N ALA A 147 -6.17 -10.98 14.78
CA ALA A 147 -5.65 -11.64 15.97
C ALA A 147 -6.71 -11.75 17.08
N ASP A 148 -7.54 -10.72 17.29
CA ASP A 148 -8.66 -10.84 18.25
C ASP A 148 -9.78 -11.73 17.69
N HIS A 149 -10.06 -11.68 16.40
CA HIS A 149 -11.01 -12.60 15.76
C HIS A 149 -10.63 -14.06 15.97
N ALA A 150 -9.37 -14.42 15.69
CA ALA A 150 -8.84 -15.75 15.96
C ALA A 150 -8.98 -16.15 17.44
N ARG A 151 -8.68 -15.22 18.35
CA ARG A 151 -8.82 -15.44 19.79
C ARG A 151 -10.27 -15.71 20.20
N ARG A 152 -11.23 -14.96 19.66
CA ARG A 152 -12.67 -15.16 19.93
C ARG A 152 -13.14 -16.50 19.38
N LEU A 153 -12.74 -16.85 18.16
CA LEU A 153 -13.07 -18.12 17.52
C LEU A 153 -12.60 -19.32 18.37
N LEU A 154 -11.33 -19.32 18.78
CA LEU A 154 -10.76 -20.41 19.59
C LEU A 154 -11.38 -20.51 20.99
N ARG A 155 -11.80 -19.39 21.59
CA ARG A 155 -12.50 -19.41 22.90
C ARG A 155 -13.91 -19.98 22.81
N ARG A 156 -14.56 -19.84 21.65
CA ARG A 156 -15.92 -20.35 21.42
C ARG A 156 -15.93 -21.84 21.07
N ALA A 157 -14.79 -22.39 20.65
CA ALA A 157 -14.66 -23.81 20.35
C ALA A 157 -14.91 -24.66 21.60
N GLU A 158 -15.96 -25.48 21.57
CA GLU A 158 -16.35 -26.36 22.66
C GLU A 158 -15.89 -27.82 22.45
N ASN A 159 -15.29 -28.14 21.30
CA ASN A 159 -14.79 -29.48 21.00
C ASN A 159 -13.47 -29.78 21.74
N THR A 160 -13.33 -31.03 22.22
CA THR A 160 -12.15 -31.48 22.99
C THR A 160 -10.87 -31.46 22.15
N ASP A 161 -10.98 -31.63 20.84
CA ASP A 161 -9.90 -31.59 19.86
C ASP A 161 -9.73 -30.22 19.20
N ALA A 162 -10.18 -29.15 19.87
CA ALA A 162 -10.01 -27.78 19.41
C ALA A 162 -8.52 -27.44 19.19
N PRO A 163 -8.19 -26.50 18.28
CA PRO A 163 -6.81 -26.14 18.00
C PRO A 163 -6.09 -25.64 19.26
N GLY A 164 -4.93 -26.23 19.53
CA GLY A 164 -4.18 -25.99 20.77
C GLY A 164 -3.39 -24.68 20.82
N ALA A 165 -2.57 -24.54 21.86
CA ALA A 165 -1.79 -23.33 22.13
C ALA A 165 -0.84 -22.91 20.99
N ASP A 166 -0.30 -23.87 20.25
CA ASP A 166 0.59 -23.60 19.10
C ASP A 166 -0.15 -22.86 17.98
N MET A 167 -1.39 -23.25 17.69
CA MET A 167 -2.23 -22.58 16.71
C MET A 167 -2.64 -21.19 17.20
N ALA A 168 -2.98 -21.06 18.48
CA ALA A 168 -3.26 -19.76 19.10
C ALA A 168 -2.04 -18.83 19.06
N GLN A 169 -0.82 -19.37 19.20
CA GLN A 169 0.42 -18.61 19.09
C GLN A 169 0.65 -18.13 17.66
N LEU A 170 0.47 -19.01 16.67
CA LEU A 170 0.59 -18.66 15.25
C LEU A 170 -0.39 -17.56 14.84
N LEU A 171 -1.65 -17.66 15.27
CA LEU A 171 -2.71 -16.72 14.89
C LEU A 171 -2.59 -15.34 15.55
N ARG A 172 -1.69 -15.16 16.54
CA ARG A 172 -1.35 -13.82 17.06
C ARG A 172 -0.64 -12.95 16.01
N GLU A 173 -0.02 -13.58 15.02
CA GLU A 173 0.69 -12.90 13.93
C GLU A 173 -0.21 -12.66 12.69
N ALA A 174 -1.49 -13.01 12.79
CA ALA A 174 -2.44 -12.81 11.70
C ALA A 174 -2.70 -11.31 11.49
N CYS A 175 -2.47 -10.83 10.28
CA CYS A 175 -2.67 -9.44 9.88
C CYS A 175 -4.00 -9.20 9.16
N ALA A 176 -4.59 -10.27 8.60
CA ALA A 176 -5.88 -10.20 7.94
C ALA A 176 -6.64 -11.54 8.05
N HIS A 177 -7.96 -11.51 7.92
CA HIS A 177 -8.78 -12.72 7.88
C HIS A 177 -9.94 -12.60 6.89
N GLN A 178 -10.45 -13.74 6.45
CA GLN A 178 -11.64 -13.84 5.61
C GLN A 178 -12.51 -14.98 6.14
N ILE A 179 -13.81 -14.72 6.26
CA ILE A 179 -14.80 -15.73 6.65
C ILE A 179 -15.63 -16.09 5.41
N THR A 180 -15.67 -17.38 5.08
CA THR A 180 -16.45 -17.89 3.95
C THR A 180 -17.29 -19.08 4.39
N GLN A 181 -18.60 -19.04 4.12
CA GLN A 181 -19.45 -20.20 4.36
C GLN A 181 -19.18 -21.27 3.29
N ALA A 182 -18.77 -22.45 3.73
CA ALA A 182 -18.49 -23.57 2.85
C ALA A 182 -19.78 -24.37 2.58
N PHE A 183 -20.44 -24.05 1.46
CA PHE A 183 -21.58 -24.84 1.00
C PHE A 183 -21.09 -26.21 0.48
N GLY A 184 -21.31 -27.25 1.27
CA GLY A 184 -20.99 -28.63 0.92
C GLY A 184 -22.20 -29.42 0.41
N ARG A 185 -21.94 -30.58 -0.17
CA ARG A 185 -22.95 -31.55 -0.62
C ARG A 185 -23.90 -31.87 0.54
N PRO A 186 -25.23 -31.82 0.35
CA PRO A 186 -26.18 -32.21 1.40
C PRO A 186 -25.82 -33.60 1.91
N LEU A 187 -25.75 -33.80 3.24
CA LEU A 187 -25.70 -35.15 3.78
C LEU A 187 -26.92 -35.92 3.24
N PRO A 188 -26.79 -37.22 2.89
CA PRO A 188 -27.94 -38.01 2.46
C PRO A 188 -29.01 -37.96 3.56
N SER A 189 -30.09 -37.25 3.29
CA SER A 189 -31.28 -37.23 4.13
C SER A 189 -31.90 -38.63 4.10
N GLY A 190 -31.54 -39.47 5.07
CA GLY A 190 -32.35 -40.65 5.38
C GLY A 190 -33.72 -40.20 5.88
N GLU A 191 -34.78 -40.88 5.42
CA GLU A 191 -36.14 -40.65 5.88
C GLU A 191 -36.19 -40.78 7.42
N GLY A 192 -36.42 -39.65 8.11
CA GLY A 192 -36.45 -39.56 9.58
C GLY A 192 -35.32 -38.75 10.24
N ALA A 193 -34.36 -38.20 9.47
CA ALA A 193 -33.31 -37.35 10.03
C ALA A 193 -33.89 -36.03 10.57
N ALA A 194 -33.94 -35.90 11.89
CA ALA A 194 -34.27 -34.67 12.57
C ALA A 194 -33.41 -33.51 12.03
N THR A 195 -34.05 -32.36 11.87
CA THR A 195 -33.61 -31.15 11.15
C THR A 195 -32.47 -30.42 11.88
N PHE A 196 -31.33 -31.07 12.06
CA PHE A 196 -30.14 -30.38 12.59
C PHE A 196 -29.52 -29.56 11.46
N ALA A 197 -29.67 -28.24 11.54
CA ALA A 197 -28.98 -27.31 10.67
C ALA A 197 -27.52 -27.25 11.11
N PHE A 198 -26.64 -27.89 10.34
CA PHE A 198 -25.20 -27.67 10.44
C PHE A 198 -24.81 -26.55 9.48
N SER A 199 -24.00 -25.61 9.96
CA SER A 199 -23.32 -24.63 9.13
C SER A 199 -21.81 -24.85 9.22
N LEU A 200 -21.13 -24.79 8.08
CA LEU A 200 -19.67 -24.92 7.99
C LEU A 200 -19.08 -23.61 7.46
N TYR A 201 -18.12 -23.05 8.20
CA TYR A 201 -17.43 -21.82 7.84
C TYR A 201 -15.92 -22.06 7.80
N GLU A 202 -15.27 -21.52 6.78
CA GLU A 202 -13.83 -21.37 6.72
C GLU A 202 -13.46 -19.99 7.25
N HIS A 203 -12.52 -19.97 8.20
CA HIS A 203 -11.84 -18.79 8.70
C HIS A 203 -10.40 -18.84 8.21
N ALA A 204 -10.14 -18.21 7.06
CA ALA A 204 -8.81 -18.08 6.51
C ALA A 204 -8.09 -16.88 7.14
N PHE A 205 -6.85 -17.07 7.58
CA PHE A 205 -6.00 -16.05 8.19
C PHE A 205 -4.73 -15.88 7.37
N LEU A 206 -4.37 -14.62 7.09
CA LEU A 206 -3.11 -14.25 6.46
C LEU A 206 -2.10 -13.85 7.55
N LEU A 207 -0.92 -14.49 7.54
CA LEU A 207 0.18 -14.21 8.47
C LEU A 207 1.14 -13.16 7.90
N GLY A 208 1.94 -12.54 8.77
CA GLY A 208 2.95 -11.54 8.38
C GLY A 208 4.01 -12.04 7.41
N ASP A 209 4.27 -13.35 7.34
CA ASP A 209 5.19 -13.99 6.39
C ASP A 209 4.52 -14.32 5.03
N GLY A 210 3.24 -13.98 4.85
CA GLY A 210 2.47 -14.25 3.64
C GLY A 210 1.88 -15.66 3.58
N ARG A 211 2.05 -16.51 4.60
CA ARG A 211 1.39 -17.81 4.67
C ARG A 211 -0.08 -17.64 5.05
N GLU A 212 -0.90 -18.52 4.47
CA GLU A 212 -2.32 -18.64 4.81
C GLU A 212 -2.56 -19.85 5.69
N VAL A 213 -3.40 -19.67 6.70
CA VAL A 213 -3.83 -20.73 7.62
C VAL A 213 -5.35 -20.69 7.73
N SER A 214 -6.02 -21.81 7.47
CA SER A 214 -7.49 -21.90 7.60
C SER A 214 -7.87 -22.69 8.85
N LEU A 215 -8.86 -22.17 9.57
CA LEU A 215 -9.62 -22.90 10.58
C LEU A 215 -11.04 -23.13 10.09
N TRP A 216 -11.65 -24.24 10.48
CA TRP A 216 -12.97 -24.66 10.03
C TRP A 216 -13.93 -24.71 11.22
N GLU A 217 -14.91 -23.81 11.22
CA GLU A 217 -15.94 -23.74 12.24
C GLU A 217 -17.18 -24.52 11.81
N VAL A 218 -17.67 -25.40 12.68
CA VAL A 218 -18.97 -26.06 12.57
C VAL A 218 -19.89 -25.47 13.62
N GLU A 219 -20.96 -24.84 13.18
CA GLU A 219 -22.07 -24.43 14.04
C GLU A 219 -23.22 -25.43 13.89
N HIS A 220 -23.78 -25.90 15.01
CA HIS A 220 -24.94 -26.79 14.98
C HIS A 220 -25.75 -26.79 16.28
N THR A 221 -26.94 -27.38 16.22
CA THR A 221 -27.81 -27.64 17.39
C THR A 221 -27.97 -29.12 17.72
N ALA A 222 -27.16 -30.00 17.10
CA ALA A 222 -27.12 -31.45 17.37
C ALA A 222 -26.45 -31.79 18.73
N THR A 223 -26.95 -31.20 19.81
CA THR A 223 -26.55 -31.46 21.20
C THR A 223 -27.72 -32.10 21.95
N PRO A 224 -27.49 -32.89 23.01
CA PRO A 224 -28.58 -33.54 23.77
C PRO A 224 -29.63 -32.57 24.32
N ASP A 225 -29.24 -31.32 24.57
CA ASP A 225 -30.05 -30.21 25.09
C ASP A 225 -30.50 -29.23 23.99
N GLY A 226 -30.11 -29.45 22.73
CA GLY A 226 -30.49 -28.61 21.58
C GLY A 226 -29.84 -27.22 21.56
N ARG A 227 -28.88 -26.94 22.46
CA ARG A 227 -28.16 -25.67 22.49
C ARG A 227 -27.24 -25.52 21.27
N HIS A 228 -27.03 -24.27 20.86
CA HIS A 228 -26.05 -23.93 19.85
C HIS A 228 -24.65 -24.34 20.30
N MET A 229 -23.94 -25.06 19.43
CA MET A 229 -22.60 -25.58 19.66
C MET A 229 -21.68 -25.09 18.56
N CYS A 230 -20.45 -24.76 18.94
CA CYS A 230 -19.42 -24.28 18.03
C CYS A 230 -18.19 -25.15 18.17
N GLU A 231 -17.72 -25.68 17.05
CA GLU A 231 -16.58 -26.57 17.02
C GLU A 231 -15.60 -26.08 15.98
N VAL A 232 -14.31 -26.08 16.30
CA VAL A 232 -13.28 -25.55 15.42
C VAL A 232 -12.25 -26.64 15.13
N TYR A 233 -11.89 -26.77 13.87
CA TYR A 233 -10.97 -27.80 13.38
C TYR A 233 -9.88 -27.17 12.51
N VAL A 234 -8.69 -27.80 12.48
CA VAL A 234 -7.56 -27.36 11.65
C VAL A 234 -7.68 -27.77 10.18
N SER A 235 -8.68 -28.59 9.82
CA SER A 235 -8.91 -29.04 8.45
C SER A 235 -10.40 -29.21 8.14
N GLU A 236 -10.76 -28.99 6.88
CA GLU A 236 -12.13 -29.19 6.38
C GLU A 236 -12.58 -30.65 6.56
N ALA A 237 -11.69 -31.60 6.27
CA ALA A 237 -11.99 -33.03 6.38
C ALA A 237 -12.38 -33.41 7.80
N ALA A 238 -11.62 -32.95 8.81
CA ALA A 238 -11.95 -33.22 10.21
C ALA A 238 -13.28 -32.59 10.62
N ALA A 239 -13.57 -31.37 10.15
CA ALA A 239 -14.85 -30.70 10.38
C ALA A 239 -16.03 -31.47 9.76
N ARG A 240 -15.88 -31.96 8.52
CA ARG A 240 -16.92 -32.75 7.83
C ARG A 240 -17.13 -34.12 8.47
N GLU A 241 -16.06 -34.84 8.82
CA GLU A 241 -16.16 -36.11 9.55
C GLU A 241 -16.82 -35.92 10.93
N ALA A 242 -16.55 -34.80 11.61
CA ALA A 242 -17.21 -34.43 12.84
C ALA A 242 -18.70 -34.16 12.67
N MET A 243 -19.12 -33.52 11.58
CA MET A 243 -20.52 -33.32 11.22
C MET A 243 -21.23 -34.66 10.96
N GLU A 244 -20.62 -35.56 10.19
CA GLU A 244 -21.19 -36.88 9.87
C GLU A 244 -21.35 -37.76 11.12
N ARG A 245 -20.34 -37.77 12.01
CA ARG A 245 -20.42 -38.48 13.30
C ARG A 245 -21.52 -37.94 14.20
N ARG A 246 -21.80 -36.64 14.15
CA ARG A 246 -22.86 -36.01 14.95
C ARG A 246 -24.24 -36.26 14.37
N ALA A 247 -24.38 -36.14 13.06
CA ALA A 247 -25.63 -36.46 12.36
C ALA A 247 -26.06 -37.93 12.60
N SER A 248 -25.11 -38.87 12.70
CA SER A 248 -25.39 -40.28 12.99
C SER A 248 -25.63 -40.62 14.46
N ARG A 249 -25.17 -39.76 15.40
CA ARG A 249 -25.36 -39.93 16.85
C ARG A 249 -26.52 -39.14 17.42
N ALA A 250 -26.98 -38.12 16.69
CA ALA A 250 -28.14 -37.37 17.10
C ALA A 250 -29.34 -38.33 17.16
N PRO A 251 -30.05 -38.39 18.30
CA PRO A 251 -31.18 -39.30 18.44
C PRO A 251 -32.24 -38.94 17.39
N GLY A 252 -32.44 -39.84 16.42
CA GLY A 252 -33.61 -39.82 15.56
C GLY A 252 -34.77 -40.42 16.33
N ALA A 253 -35.87 -39.66 16.40
CA ALA A 253 -37.27 -40.06 16.65
C ALA A 253 -37.54 -41.33 17.47
#